data_AF-A0A845LL91-F1
#
_entry.id   AF-A0A845LL91-F1
#
_cell.length_a   1.000
_cell.length_b   1.000
_cell.length_c   1.000
_cell.angle_alpha   90.00
_cell.angle_beta   90.00
_cell.angle_gamma   90.00
#
_symmetry.space_group_name_H-M   'P 1'
#
loop_
_entity.id
_entity.type
_entity.pdbx_description
1 polymer ?
#
loop_
_entity_poly.entity_id
_entity_poly.type
_entity_poly.pdbx_seq_one_letter_code
_entity_poly.pdbx_strand_id
1 'polypeptide(L)' 'MTDYTAEEFSEAHRALLSTLLKCEKMELAKLGKSQQTLLVRRIAALKLALALIEKEQGQIGLVE' A
#
# COMPACT_ATOMS: atom_id res chain seq x y z
N MET A 1 -4.75 19.27 8.35
CA MET A 1 -3.93 18.39 7.51
C MET A 1 -3.60 19.17 6.27
N THR A 2 -2.36 19.11 5.78
CA THR A 2 -2.03 19.58 4.43
C THR A 2 -2.74 18.69 3.43
N ASP A 3 -3.41 19.30 2.45
CA ASP A 3 -3.95 18.56 1.31
C ASP A 3 -2.77 18.12 0.44
N TYR A 4 -2.76 16.85 0.06
CA TYR A 4 -1.73 16.27 -0.81
C TYR A 4 -2.16 16.39 -2.27
N THR A 5 -1.21 16.54 -3.19
CA THR A 5 -1.51 16.64 -4.63
C THR A 5 -1.80 15.27 -5.25
N ALA A 6 -2.45 15.28 -6.42
CA ALA A 6 -2.70 14.05 -7.19
C ALA A 6 -1.40 13.31 -7.54
N GLU A 7 -0.32 14.05 -7.82
CA GLU A 7 1.02 13.52 -8.08
C GLU A 7 1.60 12.84 -6.84
N GLU A 8 1.49 13.47 -5.66
CA GLU A 8 1.95 12.88 -4.40
C GLU A 8 1.20 11.57 -4.09
N PHE A 9 -0.11 11.53 -4.32
CA PHE A 9 -0.88 10.30 -4.18
C PHE A 9 -0.47 9.23 -5.20
N SER A 10 -0.21 9.61 -6.44
CA SER A 10 0.25 8.69 -7.49
C SER A 10 1.62 8.09 -7.18
N GLU A 11 2.55 8.92 -6.68
CA GLU A 11 3.87 8.46 -6.27
C GLU A 11 3.79 7.54 -5.05
N ALA A 12 2.99 7.89 -4.04
CA ALA A 12 2.75 7.06 -2.87
C ALA A 12 2.12 5.71 -3.25
N HIS A 13 1.10 5.71 -4.12
CA HIS A 13 0.46 4.50 -4.62
C HIS A 13 1.48 3.57 -5.29
N ARG A 14 2.27 4.11 -6.24
CA ARG A 14 3.30 3.36 -6.96
C ARG A 14 4.33 2.76 -6.00
N ALA A 15 4.80 3.52 -5.02
CA ALA A 15 5.79 3.06 -4.05
C ALA A 15 5.25 1.94 -3.15
N LEU A 16 4.02 2.07 -2.66
CA LEU A 16 3.36 1.07 -1.82
C LEU A 16 3.03 -0.20 -2.62
N LEU A 17 2.56 -0.06 -3.85
CA LEU A 17 2.28 -1.19 -4.74
C LEU A 17 3.55 -2.00 -5.04
N SER A 18 4.66 -1.33 -5.35
CA SER A 18 5.95 -2.01 -5.53
C SER A 18 6.37 -2.80 -4.28
N THR A 19 6.15 -2.20 -3.11
CA THR A 19 6.46 -2.83 -1.82
C THR A 19 5.55 -4.03 -1.55
N LEU A 20 4.26 -3.92 -1.85
CA LEU A 20 3.30 -5.01 -1.73
C LEU A 20 3.70 -6.20 -2.60
N LEU A 21 4.00 -5.97 -3.88
CA LEU A 21 4.40 -7.02 -4.82
C LEU A 21 5.68 -7.74 -4.36
N LYS A 22 6.62 -7.03 -3.74
CA LYS A 22 7.82 -7.65 -3.15
C LYS A 22 7.45 -8.52 -1.93
N CYS A 23 6.54 -8.06 -1.07
CA CYS A 23 6.07 -8.83 0.07
C CYS A 23 5.32 -10.10 -0.35
N GLU A 24 4.46 -10.02 -1.37
CA GLU A 24 3.68 -11.17 -1.87
C GLU A 24 4.55 -12.23 -2.55
N LYS A 25 5.73 -11.84 -3.06
CA LYS A 25 6.71 -12.79 -3.63
C LYS A 25 7.56 -13.51 -2.58
N MET A 26 7.47 -13.15 -1.30
CA MET A 26 8.24 -13.82 -0.25
C MET A 26 7.63 -15.19 0.08
N GLU A 27 8.48 -16.22 0.14
CA GLU A 27 8.06 -17.55 0.53
C GLU A 27 7.89 -17.67 2.05
N LEU A 28 6.64 -17.67 2.54
CA LEU A 28 6.33 -17.78 3.97
C LEU A 28 6.96 -19.00 4.64
N ALA A 29 7.06 -20.13 3.93
CA ALA A 29 7.61 -21.37 4.46
C ALA A 29 9.10 -21.27 4.83
N LYS A 30 9.84 -20.31 4.24
CA LYS A 30 11.26 -20.06 4.53
C LYS A 30 11.48 -19.10 5.72
N LEU A 31 10.42 -18.51 6.26
CA LEU A 31 10.47 -17.52 7.33
C LEU A 31 10.19 -18.14 8.71
N GLY A 32 10.78 -17.57 9.75
CA GLY A 32 10.41 -17.90 11.13
C GLY A 32 8.99 -17.43 11.48
N LYS A 33 8.36 -17.99 12.52
CA LYS A 33 6.96 -17.67 12.91
C LYS A 33 6.70 -16.17 13.11
N SER A 34 7.63 -15.44 13.72
CA SER A 34 7.52 -13.99 13.92
C SER A 34 7.57 -13.21 12.60
N GLN A 35 8.45 -13.62 11.69
CA GLN A 35 8.58 -13.03 10.35
C GLN A 35 7.34 -13.31 9.49
N GLN A 36 6.78 -14.53 9.56
CA GLN A 36 5.52 -14.86 8.88
C GLN A 36 4.39 -13.95 9.35
N THR A 37 4.23 -13.81 10.67
CA THR A 37 3.22 -12.92 11.27
C THR A 37 3.41 -11.47 10.81
N LEU A 38 4.65 -10.98 10.83
CA LEU A 38 4.97 -9.62 10.38
C LEU A 38 4.65 -9.42 8.90
N LEU A 39 5.01 -10.38 8.05
CA LEU A 39 4.78 -10.32 6.61
C LEU A 39 3.28 -10.26 6.28
N VAL A 40 2.48 -11.14 6.90
CA VAL A 40 1.02 -11.16 6.73
C VAL A 40 0.39 -9.82 7.14
N ARG A 41 0.78 -9.29 8.31
CA ARG A 41 0.28 -7.99 8.78
C ARG A 41 0.71 -6.83 7.88
N ARG A 42 1.93 -6.86 7.37
CA ARG A 42 2.44 -5.85 6.44
C ARG A 42 1.67 -5.85 5.13
N ILE A 43 1.42 -7.03 4.56
CA ILE A 43 0.60 -7.18 3.34
C ILE A 43 -0.80 -6.61 3.57
N ALA A 44 -1.45 -6.93 4.69
CA ALA A 44 -2.77 -6.40 5.02
C ALA A 44 -2.78 -4.87 5.14
N ALA A 45 -1.80 -4.29 5.83
CA ALA A 45 -1.67 -2.84 5.97
C ALA A 45 -1.42 -2.14 4.63
N LEU A 46 -0.57 -2.71 3.76
CA LEU A 46 -0.30 -2.16 2.43
C LEU A 46 -1.55 -2.17 1.54
N LYS A 47 -2.34 -3.25 1.58
CA LYS A 47 -3.62 -3.33 0.84
C LYS A 47 -4.62 -2.28 1.32
N LEU A 48 -4.72 -2.07 2.63
CA LEU A 48 -5.57 -1.03 3.20
C LEU A 48 -5.09 0.38 2.78
N ALA A 49 -3.79 0.65 2.86
CA ALA A 49 -3.22 1.93 2.46
C ALA A 49 -3.48 2.25 0.98
N LEU A 50 -3.29 1.27 0.09
CA LEU A 50 -3.59 1.43 -1.34
C LEU A 50 -5.07 1.74 -1.59
N ALA A 51 -5.99 1.01 -0.94
CA ALA A 51 -7.42 1.26 -1.07
C ALA A 51 -7.83 2.67 -0.57
N LEU A 52 -7.17 3.17 0.48
CA LEU A 52 -7.40 4.53 0.97
C LEU A 52 -6.89 5.58 -0.02
N ILE A 53 -5.72 5.37 -0.63
CA ILE A 53 -5.18 6.27 -1.66
C ILE A 53 -6.09 6.28 -2.89
N GLU A 54 -6.53 5.11 -3.37
CA GLU A 54 -7.44 5.00 -4.51
C GLU A 54 -8.77 5.71 -4.25
N LYS A 55 -9.29 5.58 -3.03
CA LYS A 55 -10.49 6.31 -2.58
C LYS A 55 -10.27 7.83 -2.59
N GLU A 56 -9.11 8.31 -2.18
CA GLU A 56 -8.81 9.74 -2.14
C GLU A 56 -8.60 10.31 -3.56
N GLN A 57 -7.87 9.59 -4.42
CA GLN A 57 -7.71 9.96 -5.83
C GLN A 57 -9.03 10.01 -6.59
N GLY A 58 -9.95 9.07 -6.31
CA GLY A 58 -11.30 9.09 -6.88
C GLY A 58 -12.16 10.25 -6.39
N GLN A 59 -11.88 10.82 -5.21
CA GLN A 59 -12.52 12.05 -4.73
C GLN A 59 -11.93 13.29 -5.40
N ILE A 60 -10.60 13.35 -5.59
CA ILE A 60 -9.92 14.48 -6.24
C ILE A 60 -10.42 14.69 -7.69
N GLY A 61 -10.67 13.62 -8.43
CA GLY A 61 -11.19 13.70 -9.80
C GLY A 61 -12.68 14.10 -9.95
N LEU A 62 -13.40 14.32 -8.84
CA LEU A 62 -14.78 14.83 -8.84
C LEU A 62 -14.88 16.34 -8.56
N VAL A 63 -13.75 17.00 -8.28
CA VAL A 63 -13.69 18.42 -7.88
C VAL A 63 -13.17 19.32 -9.01
N GLU A 64 -12.82 18.76 -10.17
CA GLU A 64 -12.36 19.49 -11.38
C GLU A 64 -13.47 19.74 -12.41
#